data_AF-A0AAD6WZJ6-F1
#
_entry.id   AF-A0AAD6WZJ6-F1
#
_cell.length_a   1.000
_cell.length_b   1.000
_cell.length_c   1.000
_cell.angle_alpha   90.00
_cell.angle_beta   90.00
_cell.angle_gamma   90.00
#
_symmetry.space_group_name_H-M   'P 1'
#
loop_
_entity.id
_entity.type
_entity.pdbx_description
1 polymer ?
#
loop_
_entity_poly.entity_id
_entity_poly.type
_entity_poly.pdbx_seq_one_letter_code
_entity_poly.pdbx_strand_id
1 'polypeptide(L)'
;MPGIVLLTEVDEHRNSHQTRAFNTETAEQLDSWLNGFESQLRQMTDINFDFFIHLLMLYGENVEKRVVYKSRQRTQAFWDEVNGIDVRR
;
A
#
# COMPACT_ATOMS: atom_id res chain seq x y z
N MET A 1 -1.73 -1.84 -4.30
CA MET A 1 -3.11 -1.42 -4.68
C MET A 1 -3.72 -0.65 -3.51
N PRO A 2 -4.29 0.56 -3.66
CA PRO A 2 -4.85 1.27 -2.51
C PRO A 2 -6.12 0.53 -2.05
N GLY A 3 -6.08 0.01 -0.83
CA GLY A 3 -7.09 -0.89 -0.28
C GLY A 3 -8.39 -0.17 0.01
N ILE A 4 -9.43 -0.46 -0.78
CA ILE A 4 -10.82 -0.21 -0.41
C ILE A 4 -11.15 -1.13 0.75
N VAL A 5 -11.51 -0.57 1.91
CA VAL A 5 -12.05 -1.35 3.03
C VAL A 5 -13.57 -1.34 2.88
N LEU A 6 -14.18 -2.52 2.69
CA LEU A 6 -15.63 -2.67 2.67
C LEU A 6 -16.11 -2.85 4.12
N LEU A 7 -16.70 -1.81 4.70
CA LEU A 7 -17.39 -1.90 5.98
C LEU A 7 -18.82 -2.34 5.71
N THR A 8 -19.28 -3.36 6.42
CA THR A 8 -20.68 -3.76 6.39
C THR A 8 -21.37 -3.12 7.59
N GLU A 9 -22.14 -2.07 7.35
CA GLU A 9 -22.96 -1.43 8.38
C GLU A 9 -24.38 -1.99 8.32
N VAL A 10 -24.92 -2.32 9.48
CA VAL A 10 -26.31 -2.79 9.61
C VAL A 10 -27.15 -1.62 10.10
N ASP A 11 -28.11 -1.19 9.29
CA ASP A 11 -29.03 -0.11 9.66
C ASP A 11 -30.02 -0.55 10.75
N GLU A 12 -30.76 0.40 11.35
CA GLU A 12 -31.79 0.11 12.36
C GLU A 12 -32.92 -0.83 11.85
N HIS A 13 -33.00 -1.02 10.53
CA HIS A 13 -33.96 -1.90 9.86
C HIS A 13 -33.35 -3.26 9.48
N ARG A 14 -32.15 -3.59 9.99
CA ARG A 14 -31.39 -4.83 9.72
C ARG A 14 -30.97 -5.03 8.25
N ASN A 15 -30.94 -3.98 7.44
CA ASN A 15 -30.36 -4.08 6.11
C ASN A 15 -28.84 -3.85 6.19
N SER A 16 -28.11 -4.75 5.57
CA SER A 16 -26.66 -4.73 5.48
C SER A 16 -26.24 -3.88 4.27
N HIS A 17 -25.70 -2.69 4.51
CA HIS A 17 -25.16 -1.82 3.47
C HIS A 17 -23.63 -1.95 3.41
N GLN A 18 -23.09 -2.12 2.21
CA GLN A 18 -21.64 -2.07 2.00
C GLN A 18 -21.21 -0.60 1.86
N THR A 19 -20.56 -0.07 2.89
CA THR A 19 -19.92 1.24 2.85
C THR A 19 -18.47 1.06 2.40
N ARG A 20 -18.07 1.81 1.37
CA ARG A 20 -16.68 1.95 0.97
C ARG A 20 -16.00 2.91 1.95
N ALA A 21 -15.21 2.38 2.87
CA ALA A 21 -14.28 3.19 3.63
C ALA A 21 -13.03 3.44 2.78
N PHE A 22 -12.81 4.72 2.46
CA PHE A 22 -11.47 5.17 2.08
C PHE A 22 -10.56 4.93 3.27
N ASN A 23 -9.34 4.43 3.04
CA ASN A 23 -8.36 4.28 4.09
C ASN A 23 -7.84 5.67 4.50
N THR A 24 -8.63 6.35 5.33
CA THR A 24 -8.36 7.71 5.82
C THR A 24 -7.00 7.78 6.50
N GLU A 25 -6.64 6.74 7.26
CA GLU A 25 -5.34 6.65 7.95
C GLU A 25 -4.17 6.66 6.96
N THR A 26 -4.28 5.97 5.82
CA THR A 26 -3.22 5.97 4.80
C THR A 26 -3.13 7.33 4.09
N ALA A 27 -4.26 8.01 3.90
CA ALA A 27 -4.27 9.35 3.34
C ALA A 27 -3.62 10.38 4.30
N GLU A 28 -3.92 10.29 5.60
CA GLU A 28 -3.31 11.14 6.63
C GLU A 28 -1.81 10.87 6.79
N GLN A 29 -1.38 9.60 6.69
CA GLN A 29 0.05 9.26 6.70
C GLN A 29 0.78 9.82 5.47
N LEU A 30 0.14 9.78 4.30
CA LEU A 30 0.69 10.38 3.09
C LEU A 30 0.78 11.90 3.22
N ASP A 31 -0.27 12.55 3.74
CA ASP A 31 -0.29 14.00 3.96
C ASP A 31 0.80 14.44 4.95
N SER A 32 0.95 13.71 6.06
CA SER A 32 2.03 13.92 7.04
C SER A 32 3.41 13.75 6.43
N TRP A 33 3.61 12.77 5.53
CA TRP A 33 4.86 12.58 4.82
C TRP A 33 5.15 13.72 3.82
N LEU A 34 4.13 14.19 3.11
CA LEU A 34 4.24 15.32 2.17
C LEU A 34 4.49 16.65 2.88
N ASN A 35 4.00 16.83 4.11
CA ASN A 35 4.23 18.02 4.91
C ASN A 35 5.74 18.30 5.13
N GLY A 36 6.57 17.26 5.19
CA GLY A 36 8.03 17.41 5.25
C GLY A 36 8.68 17.99 3.98
N PHE A 37 7.98 17.95 2.85
CA PHE A 37 8.41 18.45 1.55
C PHE A 37 7.60 19.65 1.06
N GLU A 38 6.77 20.24 1.94
CA GLU A 38 5.84 21.31 1.59
C GLU A 38 6.55 22.46 0.87
N SER A 39 7.74 22.87 1.33
CA SER A 39 8.48 23.99 0.74
C SER A 39 8.84 23.77 -0.73
N GLN A 40 9.12 22.54 -1.14
CA GLN A 40 9.46 22.16 -2.51
C GLN A 40 8.20 21.95 -3.35
N LEU A 41 7.19 21.29 -2.77
CA LEU A 41 5.91 21.03 -3.43
C LEU A 41 5.16 22.33 -3.74
N ARG A 42 5.23 23.32 -2.84
CA ARG A 42 4.57 24.62 -3.01
C ARG A 42 5.20 25.51 -4.08
N GLN A 43 6.40 25.17 -4.55
CA GLN A 43 7.05 25.84 -5.68
C GLN A 43 6.63 25.24 -7.04
N MET A 44 5.90 24.12 -7.04
CA MET A 44 5.42 23.48 -8.26
C MET A 44 4.14 24.14 -8.76
N THR A 45 3.92 24.10 -10.08
CA THR A 45 2.60 24.40 -10.65
C THR A 45 1.66 23.24 -10.35
N ASP A 46 0.35 23.50 -10.34
CA ASP A 46 -0.67 22.47 -10.08
C ASP A 46 -0.53 21.24 -10.99
N ILE A 47 -0.18 21.46 -12.27
CA ILE A 47 0.04 20.40 -13.26
C ILE A 47 1.27 19.54 -12.89
N ASN A 48 2.35 20.18 -12.45
CA ASN A 48 3.57 19.47 -12.07
C ASN A 48 3.36 18.68 -10.77
N PHE A 49 2.60 19.24 -9.83
CA PHE A 49 2.25 18.57 -8.60
C PHE A 49 1.42 17.31 -8.86
N ASP A 50 0.36 17.42 -9.68
CA ASP A 50 -0.49 16.28 -10.04
C ASP A 50 0.32 15.16 -10.72
N PHE A 51 1.17 15.52 -11.69
CA PHE A 51 2.03 14.57 -12.37
C PHE A 51 3.05 13.90 -11.42
N PHE A 52 3.62 14.67 -10.49
CA PHE A 52 4.57 14.16 -9.50
C PHE A 52 3.92 13.14 -8.56
N ILE A 53 2.74 13.45 -8.03
CA ILE A 53 1.98 12.54 -7.16
C ILE A 53 1.60 11.26 -7.91
N HIS A 54 1.22 11.37 -9.19
CA HIS A 54 0.91 10.21 -10.02
C HIS A 54 2.12 9.28 -10.21
N LEU A 55 3.30 9.86 -10.50
CA LEU A 55 4.55 9.09 -10.61
C LEU A 55 4.95 8.43 -9.29
N LEU A 56 4.78 9.13 -8.18
CA LEU A 56 5.08 8.59 -6.84
C LEU A 56 4.21 7.36 -6.54
N MET A 57 2.91 7.42 -6.83
CA MET A 57 2.00 6.28 -6.66
C MET A 57 2.40 5.11 -7.55
N LEU A 58 2.69 5.37 -8.83
CA LEU A 58 3.15 4.33 -9.77
C LEU A 58 4.46 3.68 -9.32
N TYR A 59 5.40 4.47 -8.80
CA TYR A 59 6.63 3.95 -8.23
C TYR A 59 6.37 3.07 -6.99
N GLY A 60 5.47 3.52 -6.11
CA GLY A 60 5.03 2.76 -4.94
C GLY A 60 4.51 1.36 -5.32
N GLU A 61 3.66 1.26 -6.35
CA GLU A 61 3.17 -0.04 -6.83
C GLU A 61 4.29 -0.95 -7.36
N ASN A 62 5.29 -0.37 -8.04
CA ASN A 62 6.42 -1.14 -8.53
C ASN A 62 7.33 -1.62 -7.39
N VAL A 63 7.52 -0.80 -6.36
CA VAL A 63 8.26 -1.19 -5.14
C VAL A 63 7.50 -2.27 -4.40
N GLU A 64 6.17 -2.14 -4.23
CA GLU A 64 5.33 -3.15 -3.60
C GLU A 64 5.48 -4.50 -4.32
N LYS A 65 5.37 -4.53 -5.66
CA LYS A 65 5.60 -5.73 -6.48
C LYS A 65 6.99 -6.33 -6.25
N ARG A 66 8.04 -5.50 -6.18
CA ARG A 66 9.42 -5.94 -5.92
C ARG A 66 9.59 -6.49 -4.51
N VAL A 67 8.99 -5.86 -3.50
CA VAL A 67 9.05 -6.30 -2.11
C VAL A 67 8.32 -7.62 -1.95
N VAL A 68 7.11 -7.77 -2.52
CA VAL A 68 6.36 -9.04 -2.52
C VAL A 68 7.13 -10.14 -3.26
N TYR A 69 7.75 -9.82 -4.38
CA TYR A 69 8.58 -10.78 -5.10
C TYR A 69 9.79 -11.25 -4.25
N LYS A 70 10.52 -10.31 -3.64
CA LYS A 70 11.67 -10.61 -2.78
C LYS A 70 11.26 -11.37 -1.51
N SER A 71 10.13 -11.03 -0.89
CA SER A 71 9.65 -11.73 0.30
C SER A 71 9.28 -13.18 -0.03
N ARG A 72 8.58 -13.41 -1.15
CA ARG A 72 8.25 -14.77 -1.63
C ARG A 72 9.50 -15.59 -1.94
N GLN A 73 10.51 -14.99 -2.58
CA GLN A 73 11.79 -15.68 -2.82
C GLN A 73 12.51 -16.04 -1.52
N ARG A 74 12.53 -15.12 -0.55
CA ARG A 74 13.16 -15.36 0.75
C ARG A 74 12.43 -16.45 1.54
N THR A 75 11.10 -16.48 1.47
CA THR A 75 10.28 -17.54 2.06
C THR A 75 10.53 -18.89 1.38
N GLN A 76 10.57 -18.93 0.04
CA GLN A 76 10.84 -20.17 -0.68
C GLN A 76 12.25 -20.71 -0.38
N ALA A 77 13.28 -19.84 -0.42
CA ALA A 77 14.65 -20.22 -0.10
C ALA A 77 14.79 -20.74 1.34
N PHE A 78 14.07 -20.15 2.30
CA PHE A 78 14.02 -20.64 3.68
C PHE A 78 13.41 -22.05 3.78
N TRP A 79 12.29 -22.31 3.09
CA TRP A 79 11.66 -23.64 3.12
C TRP A 79 12.50 -24.70 2.38
N ASP A 80 13.17 -24.33 1.29
CA ASP A 80 14.06 -25.22 0.56
C ASP A 80 15.30 -25.61 1.42
N GLU A 81 15.82 -24.67 2.23
CA GLU A 81 16.89 -24.92 3.20
C GLU A 81 16.42 -25.86 4.33
N VAL A 82 15.27 -25.58 4.95
CA VAL A 82 14.69 -26.41 6.03
C VAL A 82 14.41 -27.83 5.52
N ASN A 83 13.77 -27.96 4.36
CA ASN A 83 13.45 -29.27 3.78
C ASN A 83 14.72 -30.02 3.33
N GLY A 84 15.75 -29.32 2.85
CA GLY A 84 17.03 -29.94 2.46
C GLY A 84 17.88 -30.45 3.64
N ILE A 85 17.64 -29.95 4.85
CA ILE A 85 18.27 -30.44 6.09
C ILE A 85 17.58 -31.72 6.60
N ASP A 86 16.28 -31.86 6.38
CA ASP A 86 15.48 -33.02 6.83
C ASP A 86 15.80 -34.31 6.04
N VAL A 87 16.25 -34.21 4.79
CA VAL A 87 16.62 -35.38 3.95
C VAL A 87 18.00 -35.98 4.27
N ARG A 88 18.78 -35.37 5.18
CA ARG A 88 20.13 -35.85 5.56
C ARG A 88 20.20 -36.52 6.94
N ARG A 89 19.09 -37.02 7.47
CA ARG A 89 19.05 -37.78 8.73
C ARG A 89 18.54 -39.20 8.54
#